data_AF-A0AAP0NQ50-F1
#
_entry.id   AF-A0AAP0NQ50-F1
#
_cell.length_a   1.000
_cell.length_b   1.000
_cell.length_c   1.000
_cell.angle_alpha   90.00
_cell.angle_beta   90.00
_cell.angle_gamma   90.00
#
_symmetry.space_group_name_H-M   'P 1'
#
loop_
_entity.id
_entity.type
_entity.pdbx_description
1 polymer ?
#
loop_
_entity_poly.entity_id
_entity_poly.type
_entity_poly.pdbx_seq_one_letter_code
_entity_poly.pdbx_strand_id
1 'polypeptide(L)'
;MEEAHWYKEKVYPENKVPALEHNNVVIGDSLDVVKYIDNNFEGPSLLPNDPAKREFVEELLAYTDKFVGAVYARLQGGGDAGFERKGGSVGFLDQLLY
;
A
#
# COMPACT_ATOMS: atom_id res chain seq x y z
N MET A 1 8.16 9.83 21.67
CA MET A 1 6.74 9.94 21.35
C MET A 1 6.12 8.62 21.73
N GLU A 2 5.14 8.62 22.62
CA GLU A 2 4.38 7.42 22.97
C GLU A 2 3.67 6.96 21.69
N GLU A 3 3.92 5.73 21.24
CA GLU A 3 3.17 5.16 20.12
C GLU A 3 1.68 5.28 20.44
N ALA A 4 0.90 5.77 19.47
CA ALA A 4 -0.51 6.04 19.65
C ALA A 4 -1.31 4.72 19.82
N HIS A 5 -1.31 4.16 21.03
CA HIS A 5 -1.94 2.88 21.40
C HIS A 5 -3.42 2.82 20.96
N TRP A 6 -4.09 3.97 20.96
CA TRP A 6 -5.49 4.10 20.54
C TRP A 6 -5.72 3.74 19.06
N TYR A 7 -4.74 3.96 18.17
CA TYR A 7 -4.92 3.70 16.74
C TYR A 7 -5.00 2.20 16.47
N LYS A 8 -4.05 1.45 17.06
CA LYS A 8 -4.05 -0.01 17.02
C LYS A 8 -5.31 -0.62 17.65
N GLU A 9 -5.76 -0.07 18.78
CA GLU A 9 -6.90 -0.62 19.52
C GLU A 9 -8.26 -0.30 18.90
N LYS A 10 -8.39 0.87 18.27
CA LYS A 10 -9.70 1.43 17.92
C LYS A 10 -9.91 1.65 16.42
N VAL A 11 -8.84 1.74 15.64
CA VAL A 11 -8.92 2.05 14.21
C VAL A 11 -8.42 0.89 13.38
N TYR A 12 -7.12 0.58 13.45
CA TYR A 12 -6.51 -0.41 12.56
C TYR A 12 -5.50 -1.29 13.32
N PRO A 13 -5.87 -2.54 13.67
CA PRO A 13 -5.07 -3.45 14.50
C PRO A 13 -3.65 -3.74 14.00
N GLU A 14 -3.44 -3.66 12.69
CA GLU A 14 -2.15 -3.83 12.03
C GLU A 14 -1.19 -2.69 12.37
N ASN A 15 -1.71 -1.58 12.94
CA ASN A 15 -0.96 -0.40 13.37
C ASN A 15 -0.08 0.18 12.27
N LYS A 16 -0.57 0.10 11.04
CA LYS A 16 0.07 0.65 9.85
C LYS A 16 -0.75 1.79 9.29
N VAL A 17 -0.09 2.64 8.53
CA VAL A 17 -0.72 3.72 7.77
C VAL A 17 -0.27 3.58 6.32
N PRO A 18 -1.11 3.96 5.34
CA PRO A 18 -2.45 4.52 5.50
C PRO A 18 -3.53 3.48 5.89
N ALA A 19 -4.62 3.96 6.50
CA ALA A 19 -5.88 3.23 6.63
C ALA A 19 -7.06 4.18 6.37
N LEU A 20 -8.12 3.67 5.75
CA LEU A 20 -9.36 4.39 5.43
C LEU A 20 -10.54 3.71 6.12
N GLU A 21 -11.28 4.46 6.93
CA GLU A 21 -12.56 4.02 7.47
C GLU A 21 -13.71 4.61 6.64
N HIS A 22 -14.54 3.75 6.05
CA HIS A 22 -15.74 4.15 5.32
C HIS A 22 -16.82 3.07 5.48
N ASN A 23 -18.07 3.47 5.73
CA ASN A 23 -19.20 2.55 5.93
C ASN A 23 -18.94 1.47 7.00
N ASN A 24 -18.30 1.86 8.12
CA ASN A 24 -17.93 0.96 9.22
C ASN A 24 -16.97 -0.18 8.82
N VAL A 25 -16.25 -0.01 7.70
CA VAL A 25 -15.19 -0.91 7.25
C VAL A 25 -13.88 -0.14 7.26
N VAL A 26 -12.84 -0.74 7.84
CA VAL A 26 -11.48 -0.21 7.81
C VAL A 26 -10.69 -0.96 6.73
N ILE A 27 -10.16 -0.20 5.77
CA ILE A 27 -9.33 -0.69 4.67
C ILE A 27 -7.91 -0.20 4.92
N GLY A 28 -6.99 -1.13 5.12
CA GLY A 28 -5.55 -0.84 5.11
C GLY A 28 -4.93 -1.15 3.76
N ASP A 29 -3.59 -1.11 3.71
CA ASP A 29 -2.77 -1.24 2.50
C ASP A 29 -2.97 -0.08 1.50
N SER A 30 -1.87 0.58 1.17
CA SER A 30 -1.89 1.74 0.28
C SER A 30 -2.56 1.50 -1.09
N LEU A 31 -2.38 0.32 -1.70
CA LEU A 31 -2.95 0.04 -3.02
C LEU A 31 -4.44 -0.28 -2.92
N ASP A 32 -4.84 -1.00 -1.87
CA ASP A 32 -6.25 -1.31 -1.63
C ASP A 32 -7.05 -0.05 -1.26
N VAL A 33 -6.46 0.86 -0.48
CA VAL A 33 -7.06 2.18 -0.18
C VAL A 33 -7.31 2.98 -1.46
N VAL A 34 -6.32 3.08 -2.36
CA VAL A 34 -6.47 3.82 -3.62
C VAL A 34 -7.53 3.18 -4.53
N LYS A 35 -7.51 1.85 -4.66
CA LYS A 35 -8.53 1.10 -5.42
C LYS A 35 -9.93 1.28 -4.84
N TYR A 36 -10.06 1.32 -3.51
CA TYR A 36 -11.33 1.55 -2.86
C TYR A 36 -11.86 2.96 -3.15
N ILE A 37 -10.99 3.98 -3.09
CA ILE A 37 -11.36 5.37 -3.40
C ILE A 37 -11.90 5.48 -4.83
N ASP A 38 -11.17 4.95 -5.82
CA ASP A 38 -11.55 5.01 -7.24
C ASP A 38 -12.91 4.35 -7.53
N ASN A 39 -13.26 3.30 -6.77
CA ASN A 39 -14.49 2.54 -6.98
C ASN A 39 -15.71 3.05 -6.20
N ASN A 40 -15.51 3.82 -5.12
CA ASN A 40 -16.59 4.14 -4.16
C ASN A 40 -16.88 5.64 -4.00
N PHE A 41 -16.03 6.51 -4.54
CA PHE A 41 -16.21 7.96 -4.44
C PHE A 41 -16.38 8.59 -5.82
N GLU A 42 -17.16 9.67 -5.89
CA GLU A 42 -17.30 10.44 -7.12
C GLU A 42 -16.00 11.17 -7.47
N GLY A 43 -15.71 11.27 -8.77
CA GLY A 43 -14.55 12.00 -9.28
C GLY A 43 -14.05 11.44 -10.60
N PRO A 44 -12.96 12.03 -11.14
CA PRO A 44 -12.27 11.46 -12.28
C PRO A 44 -11.67 10.09 -11.94
N SER A 45 -11.88 9.11 -12.82
CA SER A 45 -11.27 7.78 -12.73
C SER A 45 -9.74 7.88 -12.66
N LEU A 46 -9.14 7.19 -11.69
CA LEU A 46 -7.68 7.04 -11.56
C LEU A 46 -7.12 6.06 -12.58
N LEU A 47 -7.96 5.16 -13.10
CA LEU A 47 -7.59 4.21 -14.14
C LEU A 47 -7.93 4.74 -15.55
N PRO A 48 -7.12 4.40 -16.57
CA PRO A 48 -7.45 4.69 -17.96
C PRO A 48 -8.69 3.90 -18.40
N ASN A 49 -9.43 4.39 -19.38
CA ASN A 49 -10.58 3.67 -19.95
C ASN A 49 -10.18 2.57 -20.95
N ASP A 50 -9.01 2.71 -21.57
CA ASP A 50 -8.49 1.78 -22.56
C ASP A 50 -8.12 0.44 -21.90
N PRO A 51 -8.66 -0.71 -22.38
CA PRO A 51 -8.41 -2.01 -21.77
C PRO A 51 -6.94 -2.43 -21.73
N ALA A 52 -6.18 -2.17 -22.80
CA ALA A 52 -4.76 -2.54 -22.85
C ALA A 52 -3.94 -1.70 -21.87
N LYS A 53 -4.30 -0.43 -21.69
CA LYS A 53 -3.67 0.42 -20.66
C LYS A 53 -4.05 -0.02 -19.24
N ARG A 54 -5.26 -0.55 -19.02
CA ARG A 54 -5.64 -1.10 -17.71
C ARG A 54 -4.84 -2.34 -17.35
N GLU A 55 -4.68 -3.26 -18.30
CA GLU A 55 -3.84 -4.45 -18.12
C GLU A 55 -2.41 -4.05 -17.77
N PHE A 56 -1.85 -3.07 -18.49
CA PHE A 56 -0.53 -2.54 -18.19
C PHE A 56 -0.42 -1.90 -16.80
N VAL A 57 -1.48 -1.21 -16.32
CA VAL A 57 -1.50 -0.68 -14.95
C VAL A 57 -1.47 -1.81 -13.93
N GLU A 58 -2.22 -2.90 -14.11
CA GLU A 58 -2.17 -4.04 -13.18
C GLU A 58 -0.77 -4.70 -13.15
N GLU A 59 -0.10 -4.80 -14.30
CA GLU A 59 1.29 -5.27 -14.36
C GLU A 59 2.25 -4.34 -13.60
N LEU A 60 2.11 -3.02 -13.78
CA LEU A 60 2.93 -2.02 -13.06
C LEU A 60 2.69 -2.09 -11.55
N LEU A 61 1.44 -2.17 -11.12
CA LEU A 61 1.08 -2.30 -9.71
C LEU A 61 1.68 -3.58 -9.11
N ALA A 62 1.57 -4.71 -9.81
CA ALA A 62 2.17 -5.98 -9.37
C ALA A 62 3.71 -5.95 -9.32
N TYR A 63 4.36 -5.07 -10.08
CA TYR A 63 5.81 -4.90 -10.06
C TYR A 63 6.32 -3.96 -8.95
N THR A 64 5.43 -3.16 -8.34
CA THR A 64 5.81 -2.06 -7.44
C THR A 64 6.64 -2.54 -6.24
N ASP A 65 6.26 -3.65 -5.59
CA ASP A 65 7.01 -4.23 -4.47
C ASP A 65 8.46 -4.58 -4.84
N LYS A 66 8.67 -5.14 -6.04
CA LYS A 66 9.99 -5.52 -6.53
C LYS A 66 10.85 -4.30 -6.79
N PHE A 67 10.28 -3.29 -7.45
CA PHE A 67 10.97 -2.04 -7.75
C PHE A 67 11.42 -1.35 -6.46
N VAL A 68 10.49 -1.19 -5.54
CA VAL A 68 10.72 -0.57 -4.23
C VAL A 68 11.79 -1.32 -3.44
N GLY A 69 11.66 -2.64 -3.33
CA GLY A 69 12.63 -3.47 -2.62
C GLY A 69 14.03 -3.31 -3.19
N ALA A 70 14.17 -3.31 -4.52
CA ALA A 70 15.45 -3.11 -5.19
C ALA A 70 16.04 -1.72 -4.93
N VAL A 71 15.23 -0.65 -5.01
CA VAL A 71 15.67 0.72 -4.72
C VAL A 71 16.12 0.85 -3.27
N TYR A 72 15.33 0.35 -2.32
CA TYR A 72 15.63 0.44 -0.89
C TYR A 72 16.90 -0.33 -0.51
N ALA A 73 17.07 -1.55 -1.03
CA ALA A 73 18.29 -2.34 -0.84
C ALA A 73 19.53 -1.59 -1.35
N ARG A 74 19.38 -0.86 -2.46
CA ARG A 74 20.47 -0.05 -3.04
C ARG A 74 20.81 1.17 -2.19
N LEU A 75 19.81 1.84 -1.64
CA LEU A 75 19.97 3.04 -0.80
C LEU A 75 20.60 2.70 0.56
N GLN A 76 20.30 1.52 1.12
CA GLN A 76 20.86 1.08 2.41
C GLN A 76 22.27 0.48 2.33
N GLY A 77 22.96 0.58 1.19
CA GLY A 77 24.38 0.21 1.09
C GLY A 77 24.68 -1.27 0.84
N GLY A 78 23.67 -2.09 0.51
CA GLY A 78 23.86 -3.41 -0.07
C GLY A 78 24.14 -4.54 0.93
N GLY A 79 23.13 -5.37 1.14
CA GLY A 79 23.25 -6.78 1.47
C GLY A 79 21.97 -7.44 0.97
N ASP A 80 22.06 -8.68 0.47
CA ASP A 80 20.90 -9.50 0.09
C ASP A 80 20.06 -9.79 1.35
N ALA A 81 19.36 -8.79 1.85
CA ALA A 81 18.28 -8.99 2.79
C ALA A 81 17.15 -9.56 1.95
N GLY A 82 17.06 -10.89 1.92
CA GLY A 82 15.90 -11.58 1.39
C GLY A 82 14.65 -10.90 1.92
N PHE A 83 13.93 -10.22 1.03
CA PHE A 83 12.64 -9.66 1.33
C PHE A 83 11.66 -10.84 1.41
N GLU A 84 11.69 -11.53 2.54
CA GLU A 84 10.75 -12.61 2.80
C GLU A 84 9.38 -12.00 3.03
N ARG A 85 8.48 -12.25 2.06
CA ARG A 85 7.05 -11.98 2.21
C ARG A 85 6.49 -12.84 3.34
N LYS A 86 6.50 -12.33 4.56
CA LYS A 86 5.58 -12.82 5.58
C LYS A 86 4.21 -12.24 5.31
N GLY A 87 3.40 -13.04 4.59
CA GLY A 87 1.94 -12.99 4.53
C GLY A 87 1.31 -11.61 4.69
N GLY A 88 1.06 -10.96 3.56
CA GLY A 88 0.46 -9.63 3.48
C GLY A 88 1.22 -8.82 2.43
N SER A 89 0.48 -8.17 1.54
CA SER A 89 1.03 -7.15 0.66
C SER A 89 1.89 -6.20 1.49
N VAL A 90 3.13 -5.98 1.06
CA VAL A 90 4.07 -5.11 1.74
C VAL A 90 4.08 -3.83 0.92
N GLY A 91 3.03 -3.05 1.12
CA GLY A 91 2.89 -1.73 0.52
C GLY A 91 4.07 -0.86 0.94
N PHE A 92 4.83 -0.36 -0.03
CA PHE A 92 5.99 0.51 0.14
C PHE A 92 5.76 1.72 1.08
N LEU A 93 4.55 2.27 1.12
CA LEU A 93 4.25 3.39 2.01
C LEU A 93 4.18 3.00 3.49
N ASP A 94 4.01 1.71 3.80
CA ASP A 94 3.99 1.19 5.17
C ASP A 94 5.35 1.35 5.88
N GLN A 95 6.44 1.48 5.12
CA GLN A 95 7.81 1.58 5.64
C GLN A 95 8.33 3.02 5.69
N LEU A 96 7.64 3.98 5.06
CA LEU A 96 8.05 5.40 5.03
C LEU A 96 7.35 6.26 6.09
N LEU A 97 6.32 5.73 6.75
CA LEU A 97 5.56 6.44 7.79
C LEU A 97 6.03 6.11 9.21
N TYR A 98 7.20 5.48 9.36
CA TYR A 98 7.93 5.26 10.61
C TYR A 98 9.42 5.53 10.47
#